data_AF-A0A7K3B0P4-F1
#
_entry.id   AF-A0A7K3B0P4-F1
#
_cell.length_a   1.000
_cell.length_b   1.000
_cell.length_c   1.000
_cell.angle_alpha   90.00
_cell.angle_beta   90.00
_cell.angle_gamma   90.00
#
_symmetry.space_group_name_H-M   'P 1'
#
loop_
_entity.id
_entity.type
_entity.pdbx_description
1 polymer ?
#
loop_
_entity_poly.entity_id
_entity_poly.type
_entity_poly.pdbx_seq_one_letter_code
_entity_poly.pdbx_strand_id
1 'polypeptide(L)'
;MPKNTKPRFYFNLRSPYSWLAHREVMERHPDLASQLEWVPFFEPDPLSARMLSEHGGTFPYSEMSREKNRYVLQDVGRLTKARGLSVKWPVDRKPVWEVPHLGYLVAERMGRGHEYITAVYAARFGEGRDICDRATIADVGARIGIDSEVIANACDDPELRAEGVRILLDVCKDGVFGVPFFVHGYTRFWGIDRLDAFVAHLDSRGVPATTVPEPSAAVGLGRSTDDAHAGGCG
;
A
#
# COMPACT_ATOMS: atom_id res chain seq x y z
N MET A 1 18.34 -5.51 -15.47
CA MET A 1 17.51 -4.54 -16.21
C MET A 1 17.51 -3.23 -15.44
N PRO A 2 17.55 -2.06 -16.10
CA PRO A 2 17.40 -0.80 -15.39
C PRO A 2 16.06 -0.80 -14.64
N LYS A 3 16.10 -0.46 -13.35
CA LYS A 3 14.91 -0.43 -12.51
C LYS A 3 14.04 0.77 -12.88
N ASN A 4 12.72 0.65 -12.71
CA ASN A 4 11.78 1.72 -13.04
C ASN A 4 12.22 3.05 -12.40
N THR A 5 12.34 4.10 -13.21
CA THR A 5 12.77 5.44 -12.79
C THR A 5 11.60 6.30 -12.35
N LYS A 6 10.36 5.90 -12.63
CA LYS A 6 9.18 6.61 -12.11
C LYS A 6 9.08 6.33 -10.60
N PRO A 7 8.96 7.37 -9.74
CA PRO A 7 8.79 7.17 -8.31
C PRO A 7 7.43 6.50 -8.03
N ARG A 8 7.44 5.49 -7.16
CA ARG A 8 6.28 4.66 -6.81
C ARG A 8 5.87 4.87 -5.36
N PHE A 9 4.57 4.90 -5.12
CA PHE A 9 3.96 4.82 -3.79
C PHE A 9 3.09 3.57 -3.69
N TYR A 10 3.54 2.59 -2.91
CA TYR A 10 2.77 1.41 -2.57
C TYR A 10 1.85 1.69 -1.39
N PHE A 11 0.55 1.46 -1.60
CA PHE A 11 -0.50 1.74 -0.62
C PHE A 11 -1.43 0.54 -0.45
N ASN A 12 -2.10 0.46 0.69
CA ASN A 12 -3.17 -0.52 0.92
C ASN A 12 -4.38 0.22 1.48
N LEU A 13 -5.56 -0.02 0.92
CA LEU A 13 -6.82 0.59 1.36
C LEU A 13 -7.26 0.12 2.76
N ARG A 14 -6.71 -1.01 3.24
CA ARG A 14 -6.80 -1.48 4.63
C ARG A 14 -5.98 -0.66 5.61
N SER A 15 -4.85 -0.09 5.18
CA SER A 15 -3.80 0.43 6.06
C SER A 15 -4.10 1.86 6.53
N PRO A 16 -4.20 2.11 7.84
CA PRO A 16 -4.38 3.47 8.36
C PRO A 16 -3.15 4.35 8.14
N TYR A 17 -1.94 3.78 8.08
CA TYR A 17 -0.74 4.54 7.75
C TYR A 17 -0.71 4.93 6.26
N SER A 18 -1.20 4.07 5.36
CA SER A 18 -1.35 4.44 3.95
C SER A 18 -2.41 5.52 3.75
N TRP A 19 -3.49 5.50 4.54
CA TRP A 19 -4.47 6.59 4.57
C TRP A 19 -3.84 7.92 4.98
N LEU A 20 -3.11 7.94 6.10
CA LEU A 20 -2.44 9.15 6.58
C LEU A 20 -1.39 9.64 5.57
N ALA A 21 -0.61 8.74 4.98
CA ALA A 21 0.39 9.10 3.96
C ALA A 21 -0.27 9.63 2.68
N HIS A 22 -1.37 9.03 2.22
CA HIS A 22 -2.16 9.55 1.10
C HIS A 22 -2.61 10.98 1.38
N ARG A 23 -3.22 11.24 2.56
CA ARG A 23 -3.63 12.61 2.93
C ARG A 23 -2.45 13.57 2.90
N GLU A 24 -1.33 13.17 3.48
CA GLU A 24 -0.15 14.01 3.58
C GLU A 24 0.44 14.35 2.20
N VAL A 25 0.51 13.37 1.29
CA VAL A 25 0.92 13.58 -0.11
C VAL A 25 -0.06 14.51 -0.82
N MET A 26 -1.36 14.27 -0.73
CA MET A 26 -2.37 15.07 -1.44
C MET A 26 -2.45 16.51 -0.93
N GLU A 27 -2.29 16.74 0.38
CA GLU A 27 -2.44 18.06 1.01
C GLU A 27 -1.14 18.89 0.97
N ARG A 28 0.02 18.26 1.21
CA ARG A 28 1.31 18.96 1.34
C ARG A 28 2.17 18.88 0.08
N HIS A 29 1.96 17.87 -0.77
CA HIS A 29 2.80 17.60 -1.94
C HIS A 29 1.95 17.27 -3.20
N PRO A 30 1.00 18.15 -3.61
CA PRO A 30 0.10 17.86 -4.73
C PRO A 30 0.83 17.64 -6.06
N ASP A 31 1.95 18.33 -6.29
CA ASP A 31 2.78 18.13 -7.48
C ASP A 31 3.38 16.72 -7.50
N LEU A 32 3.87 16.24 -6.35
CA LEU A 32 4.37 14.88 -6.20
C LEU A 32 3.27 13.84 -6.43
N ALA A 33 2.05 14.09 -5.95
CA ALA A 33 0.94 13.17 -6.12
C ALA A 33 0.72 12.78 -7.60
N SER A 34 0.84 13.75 -8.51
CA SER A 34 0.69 13.57 -9.96
C SER A 34 1.88 12.87 -10.63
N GLN A 35 3.07 12.93 -10.03
CA GLN A 35 4.29 12.32 -10.56
C GLN A 35 4.44 10.86 -10.13
N LEU A 36 3.82 10.48 -9.00
CA LEU A 36 3.87 9.15 -8.46
C LEU A 36 3.09 8.13 -9.29
N GLU A 37 3.63 6.93 -9.38
CA GLU A 37 2.87 5.73 -9.72
C GLU A 37 2.30 5.14 -8.42
N TRP A 38 0.97 5.09 -8.30
CA TRP A 38 0.28 4.58 -7.13
C TRP A 38 0.00 3.10 -7.31
N VAL A 39 0.62 2.27 -6.46
CA VAL A 39 0.64 0.83 -6.65
C VAL A 39 -0.09 0.14 -5.49
N PRO A 40 -1.19 -0.59 -5.74
CA PRO A 40 -1.90 -1.27 -4.67
C PRO A 40 -1.08 -2.47 -4.15
N PHE A 41 -0.94 -2.55 -2.84
CA PHE A 41 -0.37 -3.67 -2.09
C PHE A 41 -1.50 -4.29 -1.28
N PHE A 42 -1.94 -5.50 -1.64
CA PHE A 42 -3.07 -6.14 -0.96
C PHE A 42 -2.86 -7.64 -0.81
N GLU A 43 -3.38 -8.18 0.28
CA GLU A 43 -3.37 -9.62 0.55
C GLU A 43 -4.27 -10.31 -0.48
N PRO A 44 -3.71 -11.17 -1.37
CA PRO A 44 -4.51 -11.85 -2.38
C PRO A 44 -5.38 -12.95 -1.75
N ASP A 45 -6.57 -13.14 -2.29
CA ASP A 45 -7.41 -14.32 -2.06
C ASP A 45 -6.72 -15.60 -2.58
N PRO A 46 -7.23 -16.80 -2.25
CA PRO A 46 -6.59 -18.06 -2.66
C PRO A 46 -6.38 -18.21 -4.17
N LEU A 47 -7.25 -17.63 -5.00
CA LEU A 47 -7.13 -17.70 -6.46
C LEU A 47 -5.98 -16.81 -6.94
N SER A 48 -5.98 -15.54 -6.54
CA SER A 48 -4.91 -14.58 -6.87
C SER A 48 -3.56 -15.03 -6.30
N ALA A 49 -3.55 -15.63 -5.11
CA ALA A 49 -2.34 -16.17 -4.49
C ALA A 49 -1.76 -17.34 -5.28
N ARG A 50 -2.62 -18.25 -5.77
CA ARG A 50 -2.19 -19.34 -6.66
C ARG A 50 -1.61 -18.79 -7.96
N MET A 51 -2.31 -17.85 -8.60
CA MET A 51 -1.84 -17.21 -9.83
C MET A 51 -0.50 -16.49 -9.62
N LEU A 52 -0.32 -15.81 -8.49
CA LEU A 52 0.94 -15.17 -8.11
C LEU A 52 2.08 -16.19 -7.98
N SER A 53 1.80 -17.32 -7.33
CA SER A 53 2.76 -18.43 -7.15
C SER A 53 3.14 -19.10 -8.47
N GLU A 54 2.19 -19.29 -9.39
CA GLU A 54 2.45 -19.81 -10.75
C GLU A 54 3.43 -18.93 -11.53
N HIS A 55 3.50 -17.64 -11.21
CA HIS A 55 4.45 -16.68 -11.79
C HIS A 55 5.72 -16.48 -10.93
N GLY A 56 5.95 -17.34 -9.93
CA GLY A 56 7.14 -17.30 -9.07
C GLY A 56 7.14 -16.22 -7.99
N GLY A 57 6.00 -15.60 -7.72
CA GLY A 57 5.83 -14.64 -6.63
C GLY A 57 5.23 -15.28 -5.37
N THR A 58 5.57 -14.73 -4.21
CA THR A 58 4.90 -15.01 -2.94
C THR A 58 4.64 -13.69 -2.25
N PHE A 59 3.38 -13.41 -1.89
CA PHE A 59 3.03 -12.14 -1.30
C PHE A 59 3.81 -11.93 0.02
N PRO A 60 4.64 -10.88 0.13
CA PRO A 60 5.60 -10.72 1.23
C PRO A 60 4.96 -10.06 2.46
N TYR A 61 3.92 -10.68 3.00
CA TYR A 61 3.21 -10.19 4.18
C TYR A 61 3.06 -11.29 5.22
N SER A 62 3.28 -10.88 6.47
CA SER A 62 3.04 -11.72 7.64
C SER A 62 1.95 -11.08 8.50
N GLU A 63 1.04 -11.90 9.01
CA GLU A 63 0.01 -11.44 9.94
C GLU A 63 0.63 -10.73 11.14
N MET A 64 0.00 -9.64 11.53
CA MET A 64 0.44 -8.82 12.64
C MET A 64 0.11 -9.49 13.97
N SER A 65 1.07 -9.55 14.90
CA SER A 65 0.79 -9.99 16.28
C SER A 65 -0.24 -9.09 16.95
N ARG A 66 -0.94 -9.62 17.96
CA ARG A 66 -1.94 -8.87 18.72
C ARG A 66 -1.35 -7.64 19.40
N GLU A 67 -0.12 -7.76 19.89
CA GLU A 67 0.63 -6.71 20.58
C GLU A 67 0.97 -5.57 19.61
N LYS A 68 1.46 -5.92 18.41
CA LYS A 68 1.74 -4.94 17.35
C LYS A 68 0.45 -4.27 16.87
N ASN A 69 -0.66 -5.02 16.76
CA ASN A 69 -1.96 -4.44 16.40
C ASN A 69 -2.42 -3.39 17.43
N ARG A 70 -2.33 -3.70 18.72
CA ARG A 70 -2.67 -2.74 19.80
C ARG A 70 -1.82 -1.47 19.74
N TYR A 71 -0.52 -1.61 19.47
CA TYR A 71 0.35 -0.46 19.29
C TYR A 71 -0.10 0.42 18.12
N VAL A 72 -0.36 -0.19 16.95
CA VAL A 72 -0.82 0.54 15.76
C VAL A 72 -2.11 1.31 16.03
N LEU A 73 -3.07 0.72 16.75
CA LEU A 73 -4.32 1.42 17.11
C LEU A 73 -4.06 2.67 17.95
N GLN A 74 -3.18 2.58 18.96
CA GLN A 74 -2.82 3.72 19.80
C GLN A 74 -2.05 4.77 19.01
N ASP A 75 -1.13 4.34 18.15
CA ASP A 75 -0.27 5.22 17.38
C ASP A 75 -1.04 6.01 16.33
N VAL A 76 -1.88 5.33 15.55
CA VAL A 76 -2.81 6.00 14.63
C VAL A 76 -3.75 6.94 15.39
N GLY A 77 -4.18 6.56 16.61
CA GLY A 77 -4.95 7.46 17.49
C GLY A 77 -4.21 8.75 17.84
N ARG A 78 -2.89 8.67 18.12
CA ARG A 78 -2.05 9.87 18.35
C ARG A 78 -1.87 10.68 17.07
N LEU A 79 -1.56 10.03 15.95
CA LEU A 79 -1.31 10.69 14.66
C LEU A 79 -2.53 11.41 14.11
N THR A 80 -3.71 10.79 14.23
CA THR A 80 -5.00 11.39 13.82
C THR A 80 -5.34 12.58 14.72
N LYS A 81 -5.22 12.45 16.05
CA LYS A 81 -5.41 13.56 16.99
C LYS A 81 -4.49 14.74 16.70
N ALA A 82 -3.21 14.50 16.45
CA ALA A 82 -2.24 15.54 16.12
C ALA A 82 -2.58 16.28 14.81
N ARG A 83 -3.30 15.64 13.89
CA ARG A 83 -3.75 16.20 12.61
C ARG A 83 -5.19 16.72 12.64
N GLY A 84 -5.85 16.75 13.80
CA GLY A 84 -7.26 17.16 13.92
C GLY A 84 -8.24 16.21 13.22
N LEU A 85 -7.83 14.96 12.97
CA LEU A 85 -8.64 13.94 12.31
C LEU A 85 -9.35 13.06 13.34
N SER A 86 -10.56 12.63 12.99
CA SER A 86 -11.26 11.55 13.70
C SER A 86 -11.15 10.26 12.90
N VAL A 87 -10.96 9.13 13.59
CA VAL A 87 -10.92 7.80 12.98
C VAL A 87 -12.02 6.92 13.54
N LYS A 88 -12.77 6.27 12.65
CA LYS A 88 -13.67 5.16 12.95
C LYS A 88 -12.98 3.86 12.54
N TRP A 89 -12.82 2.95 13.49
CA TRP A 89 -12.14 1.68 13.25
C TRP A 89 -13.10 0.69 12.58
N PRO A 90 -12.85 0.27 11.32
CA PRO A 90 -13.64 -0.75 10.65
C PRO A 90 -13.38 -2.13 11.27
N VAL A 91 -14.34 -3.04 11.11
CA VAL A 91 -14.21 -4.43 11.55
C VAL A 91 -14.19 -5.35 10.34
N ASP A 92 -13.01 -5.87 10.02
CA ASP A 92 -12.84 -6.82 8.91
C ASP A 92 -13.17 -8.25 9.42
N ARG A 93 -14.31 -8.82 9.01
CA ARG A 93 -14.71 -10.18 9.45
C ARG A 93 -14.22 -11.29 8.52
N LYS A 94 -14.45 -11.12 7.22
CA LYS A 94 -14.05 -12.04 6.15
C LYS A 94 -13.63 -11.21 4.93
N PRO A 95 -12.50 -10.48 5.03
CA PRO A 95 -12.13 -9.52 4.01
C PRO A 95 -11.81 -10.22 2.68
N VAL A 96 -12.18 -9.55 1.58
CA VAL A 96 -11.81 -9.90 0.21
C VAL A 96 -11.19 -8.63 -0.39
N TRP A 97 -9.87 -8.52 -0.28
CA TRP A 97 -9.18 -7.26 -0.59
C TRP A 97 -9.15 -6.94 -2.09
N GLU A 98 -9.43 -7.90 -2.95
CA GLU A 98 -9.65 -7.67 -4.38
C GLU A 98 -10.80 -6.70 -4.64
N VAL A 99 -11.88 -6.73 -3.84
CA VAL A 99 -13.05 -5.87 -4.03
C VAL A 99 -12.65 -4.38 -4.06
N PRO A 100 -12.00 -3.82 -3.02
CA PRO A 100 -11.58 -2.43 -3.05
C PRO A 100 -10.39 -2.17 -3.98
N HIS A 101 -9.43 -3.10 -4.10
CA HIS A 101 -8.18 -2.84 -4.82
C HIS A 101 -8.28 -3.04 -6.34
N LEU A 102 -9.12 -3.96 -6.83
CA LEU A 102 -9.38 -4.04 -8.28
C LEU A 102 -10.38 -2.98 -8.72
N GLY A 103 -11.29 -2.56 -7.84
CA GLY A 103 -12.11 -1.35 -8.05
C GLY A 103 -11.24 -0.10 -8.25
N TYR A 104 -10.09 0.00 -7.56
CA TYR A 104 -9.11 1.06 -7.82
C TYR A 104 -8.56 1.02 -9.25
N LEU A 105 -8.27 -0.16 -9.80
CA LEU A 105 -7.76 -0.27 -11.19
C LEU A 105 -8.79 0.20 -12.21
N VAL A 106 -10.08 -0.06 -11.99
CA VAL A 106 -11.17 0.50 -12.80
C VAL A 106 -11.15 2.03 -12.73
N ALA A 107 -11.08 2.59 -11.53
CA ALA A 107 -11.05 4.04 -11.34
C ALA A 107 -9.81 4.69 -11.97
N GLU A 108 -8.64 4.06 -11.83
CA GLU A 108 -7.39 4.52 -12.42
C GLU A 108 -7.47 4.56 -13.95
N ARG A 109 -8.01 3.52 -14.59
CA ARG A 109 -8.23 3.48 -16.06
C ARG A 109 -9.16 4.60 -16.56
N MET A 110 -10.04 5.10 -15.69
CA MET A 110 -10.92 6.24 -16.00
C MET A 110 -10.32 7.60 -15.62
N GLY A 111 -9.07 7.64 -15.12
CA GLY A 111 -8.39 8.87 -14.69
C GLY A 111 -8.83 9.36 -13.31
N ARG A 112 -9.38 8.48 -12.47
CA ARG A 112 -10.08 8.82 -11.22
C ARG A 112 -9.57 8.07 -10.00
N GLY A 113 -8.36 7.51 -10.10
CA GLY A 113 -7.76 6.73 -9.03
C GLY A 113 -7.61 7.50 -7.72
N HIS A 114 -7.15 8.76 -7.76
CA HIS A 114 -7.03 9.59 -6.55
C HIS A 114 -8.37 9.88 -5.87
N GLU A 115 -9.40 10.18 -6.67
CA GLU A 115 -10.76 10.40 -6.16
C GLU A 115 -11.30 9.12 -5.50
N TYR A 116 -11.04 7.97 -6.12
CA TYR A 116 -11.42 6.67 -5.57
C TYR A 116 -10.68 6.35 -4.27
N ILE A 117 -9.36 6.50 -4.21
CA ILE A 117 -8.57 6.27 -2.97
C ILE A 117 -9.10 7.17 -1.84
N THR A 118 -9.34 8.45 -2.15
CA THR A 118 -9.90 9.42 -1.19
C THR A 118 -11.26 8.97 -0.67
N ALA A 119 -12.17 8.57 -1.57
CA ALA A 119 -13.52 8.16 -1.22
C ALA A 119 -13.55 6.82 -0.44
N VAL A 120 -12.72 5.84 -0.80
CA VAL A 120 -12.63 4.56 -0.09
C VAL A 120 -12.06 4.76 1.32
N TYR A 121 -11.01 5.59 1.48
CA TYR A 121 -10.49 5.90 2.81
C TYR A 121 -11.50 6.69 3.66
N ALA A 122 -12.28 7.59 3.07
CA ALA A 122 -13.38 8.26 3.77
C ALA A 122 -14.44 7.25 4.24
N ALA A 123 -14.87 6.33 3.38
CA ALA A 123 -15.80 5.26 3.75
C ALA A 123 -15.24 4.37 4.88
N ARG A 124 -13.98 3.96 4.78
CA ARG A 124 -13.35 3.05 5.75
C ARG A 124 -13.06 3.73 7.08
N PHE A 125 -12.26 4.79 7.09
CA PHE A 125 -11.73 5.41 8.30
C PHE A 125 -12.53 6.62 8.79
N GLY A 126 -13.30 7.27 7.91
CA GLY A 126 -14.22 8.35 8.29
C GLY A 126 -15.59 7.82 8.70
N GLU A 127 -16.13 6.86 7.95
CA GLU A 127 -17.48 6.32 8.15
C GLU A 127 -17.50 4.97 8.90
N GLY A 128 -16.38 4.23 8.93
CA GLY A 128 -16.27 2.93 9.60
C GLY A 128 -16.85 1.77 8.78
N ARG A 129 -17.02 1.95 7.46
CA ARG A 129 -17.67 0.99 6.57
C ARG A 129 -16.72 -0.14 6.16
N ASP A 130 -17.30 -1.31 5.89
CA ASP A 130 -16.59 -2.42 5.29
C ASP A 130 -16.39 -2.14 3.79
N ILE A 131 -15.14 -2.04 3.36
CA ILE A 131 -14.76 -1.80 1.96
C ILE A 131 -14.53 -3.09 1.17
N CYS A 132 -14.60 -4.25 1.83
CA CYS A 132 -14.69 -5.55 1.16
C CYS A 132 -16.13 -5.89 0.77
N ASP A 133 -17.11 -5.12 1.25
CA ASP A 133 -18.48 -5.19 0.79
C ASP A 133 -18.63 -4.47 -0.56
N ARG A 134 -19.14 -5.19 -1.55
CA ARG A 134 -19.40 -4.67 -2.90
C ARG A 134 -20.38 -3.49 -2.88
N ALA A 135 -21.37 -3.50 -1.99
CA ALA A 135 -22.30 -2.38 -1.86
C ALA A 135 -21.58 -1.08 -1.45
N THR A 136 -20.56 -1.17 -0.59
CA THR A 136 -19.73 -0.01 -0.24
C THR A 136 -18.94 0.51 -1.43
N ILE A 137 -18.36 -0.38 -2.25
CA ILE A 137 -17.60 0.03 -3.44
C ILE A 137 -18.51 0.56 -4.54
N ALA A 138 -19.71 -0.01 -4.72
CA ALA A 138 -20.76 0.50 -5.61
C ALA A 138 -21.17 1.94 -5.25
N ASP A 139 -21.41 2.22 -3.97
CA ASP A 139 -21.73 3.57 -3.47
C ASP A 139 -20.58 4.56 -3.66
N VAL A 140 -19.34 4.11 -3.44
CA VAL A 140 -18.16 4.92 -3.71
C VAL A 140 -18.09 5.26 -5.20
N GLY A 141 -18.25 4.26 -6.07
CA GLY A 141 -18.33 4.39 -7.52
C GLY A 141 -19.35 5.42 -7.96
N ALA A 142 -20.60 5.30 -7.49
CA ALA A 142 -21.69 6.22 -7.83
C ALA A 142 -21.37 7.66 -7.43
N ARG A 143 -20.83 7.87 -6.20
CA ARG A 143 -20.50 9.21 -5.70
C ARG A 143 -19.44 9.90 -6.51
N ILE A 144 -18.47 9.13 -7.01
CA ILE A 144 -17.47 9.69 -7.90
C ILE A 144 -18.07 9.79 -9.30
N GLY A 145 -18.95 8.92 -9.77
CA GLY A 145 -19.50 8.93 -11.15
C GLY A 145 -18.84 7.89 -12.05
N ILE A 146 -18.49 6.75 -11.45
CA ILE A 146 -18.16 5.50 -12.14
C ILE A 146 -19.38 4.58 -11.99
N ASP A 147 -19.64 3.76 -13.02
CA ASP A 147 -20.69 2.76 -12.96
C ASP A 147 -20.52 1.83 -11.75
N SER A 148 -21.54 1.78 -10.91
CA SER A 148 -21.54 1.05 -9.63
C SER A 148 -21.31 -0.45 -9.82
N GLU A 149 -21.90 -1.06 -10.85
CA GLU A 149 -21.77 -2.49 -11.08
C GLU A 149 -20.37 -2.83 -11.62
N VAL A 150 -19.83 -2.01 -12.53
CA VAL A 150 -18.49 -2.21 -13.08
C VAL A 150 -17.43 -2.18 -11.96
N ILE A 151 -17.47 -1.17 -11.10
CA ILE A 151 -16.43 -1.01 -10.08
C ILE A 151 -16.59 -2.00 -8.91
N ALA A 152 -17.82 -2.31 -8.50
CA ALA A 152 -18.08 -3.23 -7.39
C ALA A 152 -17.79 -4.69 -7.74
N ASN A 153 -17.93 -5.05 -9.03
CA ASN A 153 -17.69 -6.41 -9.52
C ASN A 153 -16.33 -6.57 -10.23
N ALA A 154 -15.45 -5.57 -10.12
CA ALA A 154 -14.11 -5.58 -10.72
C ALA A 154 -13.26 -6.81 -10.36
N CYS A 155 -13.49 -7.40 -9.18
CA CYS A 155 -12.79 -8.61 -8.73
C CYS A 155 -13.18 -9.90 -9.46
N ASP A 156 -14.28 -9.89 -10.21
CA ASP A 156 -14.74 -11.02 -11.03
C ASP A 156 -14.21 -10.96 -12.47
N ASP A 157 -13.70 -9.80 -12.90
CA ASP A 157 -13.10 -9.62 -14.22
C ASP A 157 -11.73 -10.35 -14.27
N PRO A 158 -11.56 -11.36 -15.15
CA PRO A 158 -10.31 -12.10 -15.26
C PRO A 158 -9.11 -11.24 -15.68
N GLU A 159 -9.32 -10.21 -16.50
CA GLU A 159 -8.25 -9.32 -16.96
C GLU A 159 -7.77 -8.40 -15.84
N LEU A 160 -8.70 -7.81 -15.08
CA LEU A 160 -8.35 -6.99 -13.91
C LEU A 160 -7.67 -7.83 -12.83
N ARG A 161 -8.11 -9.07 -12.63
CA ARG A 161 -7.45 -10.01 -11.71
C ARG A 161 -6.04 -10.35 -12.15
N ALA A 162 -5.83 -10.65 -13.44
CA ALA A 162 -4.50 -10.87 -13.99
C ALA A 162 -3.61 -9.62 -13.85
N GLU A 163 -4.16 -8.42 -14.03
CA GLU A 163 -3.45 -7.16 -13.76
C GLU A 163 -3.07 -7.02 -12.29
N GLY A 164 -4.00 -7.25 -11.36
CA GLY A 164 -3.72 -7.27 -9.92
C GLY A 164 -2.58 -8.22 -9.56
N VAL A 165 -2.57 -9.43 -10.13
CA VAL A 165 -1.48 -10.39 -9.93
C VAL A 165 -0.14 -9.88 -10.48
N ARG A 166 -0.12 -9.22 -11.65
CA ARG A 166 1.11 -8.59 -12.18
C ARG A 166 1.62 -7.48 -11.27
N ILE A 167 0.72 -6.68 -10.68
CA ILE A 167 1.07 -5.64 -9.70
C ILE A 167 1.67 -6.28 -8.43
N LEU A 168 1.09 -7.39 -7.94
CA LEU A 168 1.64 -8.11 -6.79
C LEU A 168 3.00 -8.77 -7.10
N LEU A 169 3.28 -9.16 -8.34
CA LEU A 169 4.62 -9.57 -8.76
C LEU A 169 5.62 -8.41 -8.68
N ASP A 170 5.21 -7.20 -9.04
CA ASP A 170 6.05 -6.01 -8.93
C ASP A 170 6.31 -5.64 -7.47
N VAL A 171 5.31 -5.79 -6.57
CA VAL A 171 5.50 -5.73 -5.11
C VAL A 171 6.63 -6.66 -4.65
N CYS A 172 6.62 -7.92 -5.11
CA CYS A 172 7.66 -8.90 -4.79
C CYS A 172 9.03 -8.48 -5.32
N LYS A 173 9.12 -8.05 -6.59
CA LYS A 173 10.39 -7.63 -7.22
C LYS A 173 10.99 -6.39 -6.55
N ASP A 174 10.13 -5.46 -6.13
CA ASP A 174 10.56 -4.23 -5.49
C ASP A 174 10.95 -4.42 -4.01
N GLY A 175 10.61 -5.59 -3.43
CA GLY A 175 10.93 -5.96 -2.05
C GLY A 175 10.05 -5.23 -1.04
N VAL A 176 8.82 -4.91 -1.42
CA VAL A 176 7.86 -4.21 -0.57
C VAL A 176 7.25 -5.21 0.42
N PHE A 177 7.51 -5.05 1.71
CA PHE A 177 7.06 -5.97 2.78
C PHE A 177 5.95 -5.39 3.68
N GLY A 178 5.48 -4.19 3.36
CA GLY A 178 4.51 -3.44 4.13
C GLY A 178 4.28 -2.08 3.52
N VAL A 179 3.32 -1.33 4.04
CA VAL A 179 2.91 -0.03 3.49
C VAL A 179 2.60 0.99 4.59
N PRO A 180 2.67 2.31 4.31
CA PRO A 180 3.06 2.94 3.05
C PRO A 180 4.53 2.70 2.71
N PHE A 181 4.84 2.54 1.43
CA PHE A 181 6.21 2.27 0.97
C PHE A 181 6.48 3.08 -0.31
N PHE A 182 7.64 3.73 -0.37
CA PHE A 182 8.04 4.56 -1.49
C PHE A 182 9.31 4.03 -2.14
N VAL A 183 9.34 4.05 -3.46
CA VAL A 183 10.47 3.53 -4.26
C VAL A 183 10.83 4.54 -5.34
N HIS A 184 12.12 4.79 -5.53
CA HIS A 184 12.65 5.51 -6.68
C HIS A 184 13.94 4.80 -7.15
N GLY A 185 13.87 4.08 -8.27
CA GLY A 185 14.92 3.14 -8.64
C GLY A 185 15.18 2.14 -7.51
N TYR A 186 16.43 2.01 -7.08
CA TYR A 186 16.79 1.10 -5.98
C TYR A 186 16.68 1.73 -4.58
N THR A 187 16.40 3.03 -4.48
CA THR A 187 16.16 3.73 -3.21
C THR A 187 14.77 3.40 -2.66
N ARG A 188 14.66 3.13 -1.36
CA ARG A 188 13.44 2.67 -0.70
C ARG A 188 13.19 3.40 0.62
N PHE A 189 11.93 3.68 0.91
CA PHE A 189 11.48 4.33 2.14
C PHE A 189 10.21 3.63 2.62
N TRP A 190 10.15 3.25 3.90
CA TRP A 190 9.00 2.57 4.47
C TRP A 190 8.46 3.35 5.67
N GLY A 191 7.14 3.52 5.72
CA GLY A 191 6.45 4.27 6.77
C GLY A 191 6.18 5.72 6.39
N ILE A 192 5.14 6.29 7.00
CA ILE A 192 4.76 7.70 6.82
C ILE A 192 5.85 8.64 7.38
N ASP A 193 6.57 8.18 8.41
CA ASP A 193 7.72 8.85 9.04
C ASP A 193 8.96 8.91 8.12
N ARG A 194 8.90 8.32 6.93
CA ARG A 194 9.92 8.45 5.88
C ARG A 194 9.43 9.22 4.65
N LEU A 195 8.21 9.74 4.65
CA LEU A 195 7.66 10.53 3.54
C LEU A 195 8.50 11.78 3.26
N ASP A 196 8.80 12.59 4.29
CA ASP A 196 9.60 13.82 4.11
C ASP A 196 11.00 13.51 3.54
N ALA A 197 11.62 12.40 3.96
CA ALA A 197 12.92 11.97 3.43
C ALA A 197 12.83 11.52 1.97
N PHE A 198 11.73 10.87 1.59
CA PHE A 198 11.47 10.50 0.20
C PHE A 198 11.24 11.73 -0.68
N VAL A 199 10.47 12.72 -0.21
CA VAL A 199 10.27 14.00 -0.92
C VAL A 199 11.62 14.70 -1.15
N ALA A 200 12.42 14.85 -0.09
CA ALA A 200 13.75 15.46 -0.19
C ALA A 200 14.68 14.73 -1.17
N HIS A 201 14.60 13.39 -1.23
CA HIS A 201 15.35 12.59 -2.22
C HIS A 201 14.98 12.95 -3.66
N LEU A 202 13.69 13.15 -3.95
CA LEU A 202 13.22 13.54 -5.29
C LEU A 202 13.59 14.99 -5.64
N ASP A 203 13.45 15.92 -4.69
CA ASP A 203 13.75 17.35 -4.89
C ASP A 203 15.22 17.60 -5.18
N SER A 204 16.12 16.83 -4.55
CA SER A 204 17.56 16.90 -4.84
C SER A 204 17.94 16.45 -6.25
N ARG A 205 16.96 16.08 -7.10
CA ARG A 205 17.13 15.34 -8.36
C ARG A 205 18.03 14.12 -8.15
N GLY A 206 17.91 13.48 -6.98
CA GLY A 206 18.73 12.35 -6.60
C GLY A 206 18.66 11.31 -7.70
N VAL A 207 19.80 11.04 -8.35
CA VAL A 207 19.87 9.99 -9.37
C VAL A 207 19.40 8.71 -8.69
N PRO A 208 18.37 8.02 -9.22
CA PRO A 208 17.89 6.80 -8.60
C PRO A 208 19.08 5.85 -8.40
N ALA A 209 19.20 5.27 -7.20
CA ALA A 209 20.26 4.31 -6.94
C ALA A 209 20.21 3.21 -8.01
N THR A 210 21.37 2.72 -8.47
CA THR A 210 21.45 1.75 -9.58
C THR A 210 21.56 0.29 -9.12
N THR A 211 21.80 0.07 -7.82
CA THR A 211 21.93 -1.26 -7.20
C THR A 211 21.36 -1.26 -5.79
N VAL A 212 21.01 -2.44 -5.29
CA VAL A 212 20.79 -2.65 -3.84
C VAL A 212 22.17 -2.75 -3.18
N PRO A 213 22.37 -2.22 -1.96
CA PRO A 213 23.57 -2.53 -1.19
C PRO A 213 23.73 -4.05 -1.03
N GLU A 214 24.90 -4.59 -1.40
CA GLU A 214 25.22 -6.00 -1.16
C GLU A 214 25.21 -6.26 0.36
N PRO A 215 24.53 -7.32 0.83
CA PRO A 215 24.72 -7.77 2.20
C PRO A 215 26.20 -8.11 2.35
N SER A 216 26.92 -7.35 3.19
CA SER A 216 28.28 -7.73 3.57
C SER A 216 28.22 -9.17 4.09
N ALA A 217 29.02 -10.06 3.50
CA ALA A 217 29.11 -11.46 3.87
C ALA A 217 29.67 -11.60 5.30
N ALA A 218 28.83 -11.36 6.29
CA ALA A 218 29.12 -11.48 7.71
C ALA A 218 27.86 -11.98 8.44
N VAL A 219 27.26 -13.06 7.94
CA VAL A 219 26.48 -13.97 8.80
C VAL A 219 26.84 -15.39 8.38
N GLY A 220 28.02 -15.81 8.82
CA GLY A 220 28.37 -17.22 8.87
C GLY A 220 27.42 -17.92 9.83
N LEU A 221 26.75 -18.95 9.33
CA LEU A 221 26.03 -19.93 10.12
C LEU A 221 26.97 -20.53 11.18
N GLY A 222 26.88 -20.04 12.41
CA GLY A 222 27.61 -20.54 13.56
C GLY A 222 26.74 -20.43 14.81
N ARG A 223 26.39 -21.57 15.41
CA ARG A 223 25.82 -21.62 16.76
C ARG A 223 26.79 -20.97 17.74
N SER A 224 26.46 -19.81 18.30
CA SER A 224 26.88 -19.38 19.63
C SER A 224 26.14 -18.11 20.02
N THR A 225 25.88 -18.00 21.32
CA THR A 225 25.10 -17.04 22.09
C THR A 225 25.62 -15.59 22.01
N ASP A 226 24.65 -14.68 22.00
CA ASP A 226 24.70 -13.24 22.34
C ASP A 226 25.62 -12.29 21.54
N ASP A 227 25.05 -11.11 21.28
CA ASP A 227 25.61 -9.86 20.79
C ASP A 227 25.79 -9.64 19.27
N ALA A 228 24.71 -9.15 18.64
CA ALA A 228 24.75 -7.97 17.75
C ALA A 228 23.32 -7.48 17.43
N HIS A 229 22.70 -6.74 18.35
CA HIS A 229 21.50 -5.95 18.03
C HIS A 229 21.88 -4.69 17.27
N ALA A 230 21.72 -4.72 15.95
CA ALA A 230 21.63 -3.51 15.14
C ALA A 230 20.16 -3.08 15.03
N GLY A 231 19.74 -2.17 15.92
CA GLY A 231 18.66 -1.22 15.67
C GLY A 231 17.23 -1.71 15.94
N GLY A 232 16.69 -1.29 17.08
CA GLY A 232 15.30 -1.49 17.46
C GLY A 232 14.30 -0.77 16.55
N CYS A 233 13.16 -1.42 16.35
CA CYS A 233 11.95 -0.78 15.88
C CYS A 233 11.41 0.14 16.99
N GLY A 234 11.38 1.44 16.74
CA GLY A 234 10.60 2.44 17.45
C GLY A 234 9.78 3.22 16.44
#